data_AF-A0A920SNI3-F1
#
_entry.id   AF-A0A920SNI3-F1
#
_cell.length_a   1.000
_cell.length_b   1.000
_cell.length_c   1.000
_cell.angle_alpha   90.00
_cell.angle_beta   90.00
_cell.angle_gamma   90.00
#
_symmetry.space_group_name_H-M   'P 1'
#
loop_
_entity.id
_entity.type
_entity.pdbx_description
1 polymer ?
#
loop_
_entity_poly.entity_id
_entity_poly.type
_entity_poly.pdbx_seq_one_letter_code
_entity_poly.pdbx_strand_id
1 'polypeptide(L)'
;MREAYEVIYAPVVTEKSSYQMESSNIYTFIVNEDANKIEIGQGVEKLWDVTVRDVRTMRYSGKTKDPRWLVWLAMLLRGPRPFPF
;
A
#
# COMPACT_ATOMS: atom_id res chain seq x y z
N MET A 1 6.54 12.56 -18.87
CA MET A 1 5.67 11.36 -18.80
C MET A 1 6.42 10.37 -17.94
N ARG A 2 5.88 10.01 -16.78
CA ARG A 2 6.52 9.01 -15.90
C ARG A 2 6.48 7.65 -16.56
N GLU A 3 7.52 6.85 -16.33
CA GLU A 3 7.57 5.48 -16.82
C GLU A 3 6.53 4.63 -16.07
N ALA A 4 5.94 3.63 -16.74
CA ALA A 4 4.86 2.82 -16.15
C ALA A 4 5.29 2.10 -14.85
N TYR A 5 6.57 1.74 -14.77
CA TYR A 5 7.19 1.12 -13.59
C TYR A 5 7.36 2.07 -12.38
N GLU A 6 7.33 3.39 -12.59
CA GLU A 6 7.36 4.37 -11.50
C GLU A 6 5.96 4.58 -10.88
N VAL A 7 4.92 4.26 -11.66
CA VAL A 7 3.51 4.46 -11.27
C VAL A 7 2.96 3.24 -10.56
N ILE A 8 3.30 2.02 -10.99
CA ILE A 8 2.72 0.78 -10.48
C ILE A 8 3.82 -0.08 -9.85
N TYR A 9 3.66 -0.38 -8.55
CA TYR A 9 4.65 -1.13 -7.79
C TYR A 9 4.38 -2.64 -7.82
N ALA A 10 3.18 -3.08 -7.45
CA ALA A 10 2.85 -4.50 -7.37
C ALA A 10 1.33 -4.76 -7.37
N PRO A 11 0.85 -5.92 -7.87
CA PRO A 11 -0.52 -6.35 -7.68
C PRO A 11 -0.78 -6.81 -6.24
N VAL A 12 -2.00 -6.63 -5.76
CA VAL A 12 -2.43 -7.05 -4.42
C VAL A 12 -3.39 -8.22 -4.52
N VAL A 13 -2.95 -9.38 -4.02
CA VAL A 13 -3.77 -10.59 -3.95
C VAL A 13 -4.16 -10.84 -2.50
N THR A 14 -5.45 -10.74 -2.22
CA THR A 14 -6.12 -10.99 -0.94
C THR A 14 -7.43 -11.70 -1.24
N GLU A 15 -8.04 -12.35 -0.27
CA GLU A 15 -9.32 -13.06 -0.46
C GLU A 15 -10.39 -12.15 -1.10
N LYS A 16 -10.44 -10.89 -0.66
CA LYS A 16 -11.35 -9.87 -1.22
C LYS A 16 -11.00 -9.50 -2.66
N SER A 17 -9.72 -9.28 -2.98
CA SER A 17 -9.35 -8.90 -4.35
C SER A 17 -9.52 -10.06 -5.33
N SER A 18 -9.29 -11.31 -4.90
CA SER A 18 -9.62 -12.49 -5.69
C SER A 18 -11.12 -12.58 -6.00
N TYR A 19 -11.99 -12.35 -5.00
CA TYR A 19 -13.44 -12.32 -5.22
C TYR A 19 -13.88 -11.22 -6.20
N GLN A 20 -13.26 -10.04 -6.12
CA GLN A 20 -13.55 -8.93 -7.02
C GLN A 20 -13.06 -9.18 -8.46
N MET A 21 -11.95 -9.90 -8.61
CA MET A 21 -11.44 -10.33 -9.90
C MET A 21 -12.41 -11.31 -10.57
N GLU A 22 -12.91 -12.30 -9.84
CA GLU A 22 -13.84 -13.31 -10.38
C GLU A 22 -15.24 -12.74 -10.67
N SER A 23 -15.79 -11.95 -9.75
CA SER A 23 -17.15 -11.43 -9.87
C SER A 23 -17.29 -10.23 -10.81
N SER A 24 -16.27 -9.37 -10.87
CA SER A 24 -16.38 -8.04 -11.47
C SER A 24 -15.20 -7.65 -12.38
N ASN A 25 -14.22 -8.56 -12.59
CA ASN A 25 -13.01 -8.30 -13.37
C ASN A 25 -12.22 -7.07 -12.87
N ILE A 26 -12.19 -6.88 -11.55
CA ILE A 26 -11.49 -5.76 -10.90
C ILE A 26 -10.15 -6.24 -10.36
N TYR A 27 -9.07 -5.58 -10.79
CA TYR A 27 -7.72 -5.83 -10.30
C TYR A 27 -7.27 -4.73 -9.35
N THR A 28 -6.57 -5.10 -8.29
CA THR A 28 -6.06 -4.16 -7.28
C THR A 28 -4.54 -4.08 -7.34
N PHE A 29 -4.00 -2.87 -7.39
CA PHE A 29 -2.57 -2.60 -7.46
C PHE A 29 -2.14 -1.62 -6.37
N ILE A 30 -0.91 -1.79 -5.87
CA ILE A 30 -0.20 -0.77 -5.10
C ILE A 30 0.45 0.16 -6.12
N VAL A 31 0.13 1.44 -6.01
CA VAL A 31 0.57 2.49 -6.92
C VAL A 31 1.31 3.58 -6.15
N ASN A 32 2.02 4.42 -6.90
CA ASN A 32 2.63 5.62 -6.34
C ASN A 32 1.56 6.58 -5.81
N GLU A 33 1.83 7.15 -4.63
CA GLU A 33 0.92 8.06 -3.94
C GLU A 33 0.67 9.35 -4.74
N ASP A 34 1.69 9.81 -5.47
CA ASP A 34 1.64 11.02 -6.28
C ASP A 34 1.11 10.78 -7.70
N ALA A 35 0.68 9.55 -8.03
CA ALA A 35 0.20 9.22 -9.36
C ALA A 35 -1.25 9.64 -9.56
N ASN A 36 -1.53 10.26 -10.71
CA ASN A 36 -2.90 10.60 -11.09
C ASN A 36 -3.61 9.39 -11.72
N LYS A 37 -4.95 9.35 -11.68
CA LYS A 37 -5.76 8.25 -12.23
C LYS A 37 -5.53 8.01 -13.72
N ILE A 38 -5.27 9.07 -14.48
CA ILE A 38 -4.98 9.01 -15.92
C ILE A 38 -3.67 8.27 -16.16
N GLU A 39 -2.64 8.59 -15.37
CA GLU A 39 -1.31 7.97 -15.47
C GLU A 39 -1.37 6.49 -15.06
N ILE A 40 -2.15 6.16 -14.02
CA ILE A 40 -2.36 4.78 -13.58
C ILE A 40 -3.04 3.96 -14.69
N GLY A 41 -4.11 4.49 -15.30
CA GLY A 41 -4.79 3.84 -16.41
C GLY A 41 -3.82 3.54 -17.56
N GLN A 42 -3.14 4.57 -18.06
CA GLN A 42 -2.17 4.43 -19.16
C GLN A 42 -1.01 3.49 -18.81
N GLY A 43 -0.55 3.48 -17.55
CA GLY A 43 0.48 2.57 -17.08
C GLY A 43 0.03 1.11 -17.15
N VAL A 44 -1.19 0.82 -16.66
CA VAL A 44 -1.77 -0.53 -16.70
C VAL A 44 -1.96 -0.99 -18.16
N GLU A 45 -2.51 -0.14 -19.02
CA GLU A 45 -2.74 -0.50 -20.43
C GLU A 45 -1.42 -0.86 -21.14
N LYS A 46 -0.33 -0.11 -20.87
CA LYS A 46 0.98 -0.37 -21.47
C LYS A 46 1.68 -1.63 -20.94
N LEU A 47 1.55 -1.90 -19.64
CA LEU A 47 2.26 -3.02 -18.99
C LEU A 47 1.61 -4.37 -19.31
N TRP A 48 0.29 -4.41 -19.46
CA TRP A 48 -0.47 -5.65 -19.61
C TRP A 48 -1.23 -5.78 -20.94
N ASP A 49 -1.16 -4.78 -21.83
CA ASP A 49 -1.85 -4.76 -23.13
C ASP A 49 -3.36 -5.03 -22.98
N VAL A 50 -3.98 -4.31 -22.06
CA VAL A 50 -5.42 -4.40 -21.75
C VAL A 50 -6.07 -3.03 -21.90
N THR A 51 -7.40 -3.01 -21.99
CA THR A 51 -8.18 -1.76 -22.00
C THR A 51 -8.78 -1.49 -20.63
N VAL A 52 -8.50 -0.33 -20.04
CA VAL A 52 -9.00 0.05 -18.71
C VAL A 52 -10.31 0.83 -18.86
N ARG A 53 -11.39 0.33 -18.22
CA ARG A 53 -12.70 1.00 -18.26
C ARG A 53 -12.83 2.15 -17.26
N ASP A 54 -12.35 1.93 -16.04
CA ASP A 54 -12.47 2.90 -14.94
C ASP A 54 -11.38 2.62 -13.91
N VAL A 55 -10.90 3.69 -13.26
CA VAL A 55 -9.83 3.63 -12.26
C VAL A 55 -10.35 4.18 -10.92
N ARG A 56 -10.33 3.31 -9.90
CA ARG A 56 -10.64 3.67 -8.52
C ARG A 56 -9.38 3.59 -7.68
N THR A 57 -9.13 4.66 -6.91
CA THR A 57 -8.00 4.75 -6.00
C THR A 57 -8.50 5.01 -4.59
N MET A 58 -7.81 4.42 -3.61
CA MET A 58 -8.03 4.69 -2.19
C MET A 58 -6.69 4.76 -1.49
N ARG A 59 -6.59 5.65 -0.49
CA ARG A 59 -5.41 5.76 0.36
C ARG A 59 -5.70 5.10 1.70
N TYR A 60 -4.85 4.17 2.11
CA TYR A 60 -4.96 3.51 3.40
C TYR A 60 -3.75 3.86 4.27
N SER A 61 -3.98 4.16 5.54
CA SER A 61 -2.90 4.30 6.52
C SER A 61 -2.42 2.90 6.94
N GLY A 62 -1.10 2.72 6.99
CA GLY A 62 -0.52 1.51 7.56
C GLY A 62 -0.87 1.37 9.04
N LYS A 63 -0.98 0.12 9.53
CA LYS A 63 -1.15 -0.14 10.96
C LYS A 63 0.12 0.28 11.70
N THR A 64 -0.02 1.15 12.70
CA THR A 64 1.08 1.49 13.60
C THR A 64 1.60 0.21 14.25
N LYS A 65 2.85 -0.14 13.96
CA LYS A 65 3.54 -1.21 14.69
C LYS A 65 4.09 -0.59 15.96
N ASP A 66 3.54 -0.93 17.12
CA ASP A 66 4.12 -0.59 18.41
C ASP A 66 5.24 -1.59 18.72
N PRO A 67 6.53 -1.21 18.67
CA PRO A 67 7.59 -2.09 19.11
C PRO A 67 7.68 -2.04 20.64
N ARG A 68 6.69 -2.62 21.33
CA ARG A 68 6.68 -2.70 22.80
C ARG A 68 7.97 -3.31 23.34
N TRP A 69 8.58 -4.25 22.60
CA TRP A 69 9.87 -4.86 22.97
C TRP A 69 11.04 -3.86 22.99
N LEU A 70 11.06 -2.85 22.11
CA LEU A 70 12.09 -1.80 22.12
C LEU A 70 11.93 -0.86 23.32
N VAL A 71 10.70 -0.64 23.77
CA VAL A 71 10.44 0.16 24.99
C VAL A 71 10.95 -0.57 26.23
N TRP A 72 10.72 -1.89 26.35
CA TRP A 72 11.25 -2.69 27.45
C TRP A 72 12.78 -2.74 27.44
N LEU A 73 13.41 -2.88 26.27
CA LEU A 73 14.87 -2.84 26.17
C LEU A 73 15.43 -1.47 26.58
N ALA A 74 14.84 -0.37 26.13
CA ALA A 74 15.26 0.97 26.53
C ALA A 74 15.01 1.25 28.02
N MET A 75 13.96 0.66 28.61
CA MET A 75 13.65 0.77 30.04
C MET A 75 14.56 -0.11 30.90
N LEU A 76 15.07 -1.21 30.38
CA LEU A 76 16.11 -2.04 31.01
C LEU A 76 17.50 -1.38 30.92
N LEU A 77 17.78 -0.66 29.83
CA LEU A 77 19.06 0.03 29.61
C LEU A 77 19.15 1.40 30.29
N ARG A 78 18.01 2.06 30.56
CA ARG A 78 17.94 3.23 31.44
C ARG A 78 17.62 2.73 32.84
N GLY A 79 18.64 2.67 33.71
CA GLY A 79 18.48 2.32 35.13
C GLY A 79 17.33 3.06 35.83
N PRO A 80 16.90 2.58 37.01
CA PRO A 80 15.63 2.95 37.63
C PRO A 80 15.50 4.48 37.69
N ARG A 81 14.59 5.04 36.88
CA ARG A 81 14.22 6.44 37.05
C ARG A 81 13.40 6.54 38.32
N PRO A 82 13.76 7.42 39.27
CA PRO A 82 12.94 7.64 40.45
C PRO A 82 11.57 8.10 39.96
N PHE A 83 10.52 7.36 40.32
CA PHE A 83 9.15 7.82 40.16
C PHE A 83 8.97 9.05 41.06
N PRO A 84 8.52 10.20 40.52
CA PRO A 84 7.97 11.22 41.39
C PRO A 84 6.62 10.70 41.91
N PHE A 85 6.43 10.83 43.21
CA PHE A 85 5.14 10.64 43.88
C PHE A 85 4.05 11.50 43.26
#